data_AF-A0A934DQR0-F1
#
_entry.id   AF-A0A934DQR0-F1
#
_cell.length_a   1.000
_cell.length_b   1.000
_cell.length_c   1.000
_cell.angle_alpha   90.00
_cell.angle_beta   90.00
_cell.angle_gamma   90.00
#
_symmetry.space_group_name_H-M   'P 1'
#
loop_
_entity.id
_entity.type
_entity.pdbx_description
1 polymer ?
#
loop_
_entity_poly.entity_id
_entity_poly.type
_entity_poly.pdbx_seq_one_letter_code
_entity_poly.pdbx_strand_id
1 'polypeptide(L)'
;MQRSRVDSLLQLFAIAMCAAAIAFARPKLASTVTRVKERHDAYSLPPTHLLPAASMGYKQALADLIWAHVLVTQGLRYSEKRPFDYLATYLDAIHELDPKFREPYRFADSLLAFQANDPDKVGSVRAARRAVERGVAELPTDAELWVTLGEFLAYIGPSALQDPEEQAKWRADGAAALMHAGQLGAKDENVMWHSVAAVGLLSGQEAEREALIRFLERVYAMTEDEELREHVLKKLHVLGKDQAESMGIRRQRAFDGLWRKVSFINRTQLRVIGPMPETWQCAGDQPEGPQTDRCRRDWLAWGRTLQLGR
;
A
#
# COMPACT_ATOMS: atom_id res chain seq x y z
N MET A 1 -23.05 0.37 77.48
CA MET A 1 -22.52 -0.86 76.85
C MET A 1 -23.53 -1.60 75.95
N GLN A 2 -24.85 -1.50 76.19
CA GLN A 2 -25.87 -2.25 75.42
C GLN A 2 -26.16 -1.67 74.02
N ARG A 3 -26.11 -0.34 73.85
CA ARG A 3 -26.31 0.33 72.54
C ARG A 3 -25.25 -0.03 71.49
N SER A 4 -23.97 -0.10 71.87
CA SER A 4 -22.88 -0.39 70.93
C SER A 4 -22.94 -1.81 70.34
N ARG A 5 -23.52 -2.80 71.05
CA ARG A 5 -23.71 -4.15 70.52
C ARG A 5 -24.83 -4.22 69.48
N VAL A 6 -25.87 -3.40 69.65
CA VAL A 6 -26.99 -3.32 68.70
C VAL A 6 -26.53 -2.69 67.38
N ASP A 7 -25.70 -1.65 67.46
CA ASP A 7 -25.16 -0.98 66.27
C ASP A 7 -24.21 -1.90 65.47
N SER A 8 -23.35 -2.67 66.14
CA SER A 8 -22.46 -3.63 65.47
C SER A 8 -23.23 -4.78 64.79
N LEU A 9 -24.33 -5.24 65.39
CA LEU A 9 -25.18 -6.27 64.79
C LEU A 9 -25.92 -5.75 63.56
N LEU A 10 -26.40 -4.50 63.60
CA LEU A 10 -27.04 -3.83 62.45
C LEU A 10 -26.06 -3.65 61.29
N GLN A 11 -24.81 -3.25 61.57
CA GLN A 11 -23.77 -3.12 60.55
C GLN A 11 -23.41 -4.46 59.91
N LEU A 12 -23.22 -5.52 60.72
CA LEU A 12 -22.95 -6.86 60.20
C LEU A 12 -24.11 -7.39 59.34
N PHE A 13 -25.35 -7.13 59.76
CA PHE A 13 -26.53 -7.52 59.01
C PHE A 13 -26.62 -6.78 57.67
N ALA A 14 -26.36 -5.47 57.65
CA ALA A 14 -26.33 -4.69 56.42
C ALA A 14 -25.24 -5.17 55.44
N ILE A 15 -24.03 -5.46 55.94
CA ILE A 15 -22.93 -5.99 55.12
C ILE A 15 -23.29 -7.36 54.54
N ALA A 16 -23.86 -8.25 55.36
CA ALA A 16 -24.31 -9.56 54.92
C ALA A 16 -25.41 -9.46 53.86
N MET A 17 -26.34 -8.52 54.01
CA MET A 17 -27.41 -8.27 53.05
C MET A 17 -26.86 -7.75 51.71
N CYS A 18 -25.90 -6.82 51.74
CA CYS A 18 -25.23 -6.32 50.54
C CYS A 18 -24.44 -7.43 49.83
N ALA A 19 -23.69 -8.25 50.58
CA ALA A 19 -22.96 -9.37 50.02
C ALA A 19 -23.89 -10.41 49.37
N ALA A 20 -25.02 -10.73 50.02
CA ALA A 20 -26.03 -11.61 49.48
C ALA A 20 -26.68 -11.02 48.21
N ALA A 21 -27.03 -9.74 48.21
CA ALA A 21 -27.58 -9.06 47.04
C ALA A 21 -26.61 -9.09 45.86
N ILE A 22 -25.31 -8.85 46.09
CA ILE A 22 -24.28 -8.94 45.04
C ILE A 22 -24.14 -10.38 44.53
N ALA A 23 -24.10 -11.37 45.43
CA ALA A 23 -23.96 -12.79 45.08
C ALA A 23 -25.14 -13.31 44.25
N PHE A 24 -26.37 -12.85 44.52
CA PHE A 24 -27.56 -13.23 43.75
C PHE A 24 -27.72 -12.43 42.45
N ALA A 25 -27.36 -11.14 42.44
CA ALA A 25 -27.49 -10.30 41.26
C ALA A 25 -26.42 -10.62 40.20
N ARG A 26 -25.18 -10.89 40.60
CA ARG A 26 -24.06 -11.13 39.68
C ARG A 26 -24.30 -12.25 38.66
N PRO A 27 -24.74 -13.46 39.01
CA PRO A 27 -24.91 -14.52 38.01
C PRO A 27 -26.06 -14.25 37.03
N LYS A 28 -27.14 -13.61 37.48
CA LYS A 28 -28.24 -13.17 36.59
C LYS A 28 -27.81 -12.04 35.67
N LEU A 29 -27.11 -11.03 36.19
CA LEU A 29 -26.56 -9.97 35.35
C LEU A 29 -25.48 -10.49 34.41
N ALA A 30 -24.58 -11.35 34.88
CA ALA A 30 -23.54 -11.94 34.05
C ALA A 30 -24.17 -12.70 32.88
N SER A 31 -25.10 -13.63 33.14
CA SER A 31 -25.79 -14.37 32.07
C SER A 31 -26.59 -13.47 31.10
N THR A 32 -27.22 -12.41 31.60
CA THR A 32 -27.92 -11.43 30.74
C THR A 32 -26.93 -10.63 29.90
N VAL A 33 -25.84 -10.16 30.49
CA VAL A 33 -24.76 -9.44 29.80
C VAL A 33 -24.10 -10.35 28.78
N THR A 34 -23.78 -11.61 29.08
CA THR A 34 -23.21 -12.55 28.10
C THR A 34 -24.17 -12.77 26.93
N ARG A 35 -25.46 -12.97 27.20
CA ARG A 35 -26.48 -13.18 26.16
C ARG A 35 -26.74 -11.94 25.30
N VAL A 36 -26.66 -10.74 25.88
CA VAL A 36 -26.77 -9.47 25.15
C VAL A 36 -25.50 -9.19 24.35
N LYS A 37 -24.33 -9.47 24.93
CA LYS A 37 -23.02 -9.34 24.29
C LYS A 37 -22.91 -10.23 23.04
N GLU A 38 -23.37 -11.48 23.13
CA GLU A 38 -23.48 -12.40 21.98
C GLU A 38 -24.33 -11.85 20.82
N ARG A 39 -25.36 -11.04 21.11
CA ARG A 39 -26.28 -10.49 20.11
C ARG A 39 -25.90 -9.11 19.58
N HIS A 40 -25.26 -8.28 20.41
CA HIS A 40 -24.93 -6.88 20.09
C HIS A 40 -23.48 -6.57 20.49
N ASP A 41 -22.54 -7.30 19.93
CA ASP A 41 -21.10 -7.06 20.08
C ASP A 41 -20.62 -5.95 19.14
N ALA A 42 -21.31 -4.81 19.16
CA ALA A 42 -20.84 -3.57 18.57
C ALA A 42 -20.77 -2.54 19.69
N TYR A 43 -19.56 -2.25 20.16
CA TYR A 43 -19.34 -1.01 20.89
C TYR A 43 -19.76 0.13 19.97
N SER A 44 -20.86 0.80 20.30
CA SER A 44 -21.26 2.01 19.57
C SER A 44 -20.21 3.07 19.90
N LEU A 45 -19.24 3.24 19.00
CA LEU A 45 -18.39 4.42 19.04
C LEU A 45 -19.29 5.66 18.95
N PRO A 46 -18.95 6.76 19.65
CA PRO A 46 -19.59 8.04 19.38
C PRO A 46 -19.35 8.42 17.91
N PRO A 47 -20.18 9.32 17.34
CA PRO A 47 -19.97 9.84 16.00
C PRO A 47 -18.51 10.25 15.77
N THR A 48 -17.96 9.92 14.60
CA THR A 48 -16.51 10.04 14.31
C THR A 48 -15.95 11.43 14.60
N HIS A 49 -16.69 12.48 14.25
CA HIS A 49 -16.31 13.88 14.51
C HIS A 49 -16.22 14.25 16.01
N LEU A 50 -16.80 13.47 16.91
CA LEU A 50 -16.72 13.69 18.36
C LEU A 50 -15.56 12.91 19.02
N LEU A 51 -14.98 11.93 18.33
CA LEU A 51 -13.90 11.10 18.86
C LEU A 51 -12.64 11.91 19.23
N PRO A 52 -12.21 12.93 18.44
CA PRO A 52 -11.08 13.76 18.84
C PRO A 52 -11.28 14.45 20.20
N ALA A 53 -12.51 14.91 20.49
CA ALA A 53 -12.83 15.51 21.79
C ALA A 53 -12.92 14.45 22.90
N ALA A 54 -13.54 13.30 22.61
CA ALA A 54 -13.65 12.19 23.54
C ALA A 54 -12.29 11.59 23.95
N SER A 55 -11.27 11.72 23.08
CA SER A 55 -9.91 11.25 23.35
C SER A 55 -9.15 12.04 24.43
N MET A 56 -9.66 13.20 24.85
CA MET A 56 -9.00 14.10 25.83
C MET A 56 -7.54 14.44 25.48
N GLY A 57 -7.20 14.47 24.18
CA GLY A 57 -5.85 14.75 23.68
C GLY A 57 -5.03 13.50 23.30
N TYR A 58 -5.46 12.30 23.68
CA TYR A 58 -4.78 11.04 23.39
C TYR A 58 -5.29 10.37 22.11
N LYS A 59 -5.35 11.12 21.01
CA LYS A 59 -5.97 10.65 19.75
C LYS A 59 -5.31 9.38 19.20
N GLN A 60 -3.97 9.36 19.16
CA GLN A 60 -3.20 8.24 18.61
C GLN A 60 -3.35 6.99 19.49
N ALA A 61 -3.24 7.13 20.82
CA ALA A 61 -3.44 6.00 21.72
C ALA A 61 -4.88 5.43 21.64
N LEU A 62 -5.88 6.29 21.43
CA LEU A 62 -7.25 5.83 21.18
C LEU A 62 -7.37 5.14 19.82
N ALA A 63 -6.73 5.65 18.78
CA ALA A 63 -6.66 5.00 17.47
C ALA A 63 -6.02 3.60 17.56
N ASP A 64 -4.90 3.46 18.28
CA ASP A 64 -4.22 2.19 18.54
C ASP A 64 -5.12 1.20 19.29
N LEU A 65 -5.82 1.67 20.33
CA LEU A 65 -6.74 0.83 21.10
C LEU A 65 -7.90 0.32 20.23
N ILE A 66 -8.48 1.20 19.42
CA ILE A 66 -9.56 0.84 18.50
C ILE A 66 -9.04 -0.13 17.44
N TRP A 67 -7.83 0.08 16.92
CA TRP A 67 -7.20 -0.80 15.95
C TRP A 67 -6.95 -2.21 16.52
N ALA A 68 -6.43 -2.30 17.74
CA ALA A 68 -6.28 -3.58 18.43
C ALA A 68 -7.64 -4.30 18.59
N HIS A 69 -8.70 -3.55 18.93
CA HIS A 69 -10.06 -4.09 19.00
C HIS A 69 -10.55 -4.59 17.63
N VAL A 70 -10.28 -3.86 16.54
CA VAL A 70 -10.63 -4.26 15.17
C VAL A 70 -9.99 -5.60 14.82
N LEU A 71 -8.68 -5.75 15.04
CA LEU A 71 -7.95 -6.98 14.71
C LEU A 71 -8.46 -8.20 15.50
N VAL A 72 -8.67 -8.03 16.81
CA VAL A 72 -9.18 -9.12 17.67
C VAL A 72 -10.61 -9.50 17.27
N THR A 73 -11.49 -8.51 17.11
CA THR A 73 -12.89 -8.76 16.75
C THR A 73 -13.02 -9.38 15.37
N GLN A 74 -12.23 -8.93 14.40
CA GLN A 74 -12.19 -9.54 13.07
C GLN A 74 -11.77 -11.02 13.15
N GLY A 75 -10.73 -11.34 13.91
CA GLY A 75 -10.28 -12.73 14.09
C GLY A 75 -11.36 -13.63 14.70
N LEU A 76 -12.05 -13.14 15.74
CA LEU A 76 -13.18 -13.85 16.36
C LEU A 76 -14.33 -14.06 15.36
N ARG A 77 -14.76 -12.99 14.66
CA ARG A 77 -15.85 -13.03 13.68
C ARG A 77 -15.55 -13.95 12.51
N TYR A 78 -14.31 -13.93 12.01
CA TYR A 78 -13.87 -14.84 10.97
C TYR A 78 -13.97 -16.30 11.42
N SER A 79 -13.56 -16.62 12.66
CA SER A 79 -13.68 -17.97 13.22
C SER A 79 -15.14 -18.42 13.40
N GLU A 80 -16.04 -17.49 13.73
CA GLU A 80 -17.48 -17.71 13.84
C GLU A 80 -18.20 -17.77 12.48
N LYS A 81 -17.49 -17.50 11.38
CA LYS A 81 -18.06 -17.32 10.03
C LYS A 81 -19.15 -16.24 10.00
N ARG A 82 -18.93 -15.12 10.68
CA ARG A 82 -19.85 -13.98 10.74
C ARG A 82 -19.18 -12.72 10.17
N PRO A 83 -19.95 -11.82 9.54
CA PRO A 83 -19.43 -10.52 9.14
C PRO A 83 -19.15 -9.64 10.37
N PHE A 84 -18.32 -8.62 10.18
CA PHE A 84 -18.09 -7.57 11.16
C PHE A 84 -18.82 -6.29 10.71
N ASP A 85 -20.11 -6.22 11.07
CA ASP A 85 -21.07 -5.23 10.56
C ASP A 85 -20.59 -3.76 10.60
N TYR A 86 -19.81 -3.37 11.62
CA TYR A 86 -19.38 -1.98 11.84
C TYR A 86 -17.91 -1.73 11.50
N LEU A 87 -17.24 -2.67 10.83
CA LEU A 87 -15.81 -2.58 10.52
C LEU A 87 -15.44 -1.27 9.80
N ALA A 88 -16.23 -0.86 8.80
CA ALA A 88 -16.00 0.40 8.09
C ALA A 88 -16.06 1.62 9.03
N THR A 89 -17.04 1.65 9.95
CA THR A 89 -17.17 2.71 10.95
C THR A 89 -15.97 2.77 11.90
N TYR A 90 -15.44 1.61 12.30
CA TYR A 90 -14.23 1.55 13.11
C TYR A 90 -13.00 2.08 12.37
N LEU A 91 -12.85 1.73 11.09
CA LEU A 91 -11.76 2.26 10.26
C LEU A 91 -11.89 3.77 10.09
N ASP A 92 -13.09 4.29 9.81
CA ASP A 92 -13.33 5.73 9.70
C ASP A 92 -13.02 6.47 11.00
N ALA A 93 -13.36 5.89 12.15
CA ALA A 93 -13.01 6.40 13.48
C ALA A 93 -11.49 6.46 13.70
N ILE A 94 -10.77 5.41 13.31
CA ILE A 94 -9.31 5.38 13.41
C ILE A 94 -8.70 6.45 12.50
N HIS A 95 -9.12 6.53 11.24
CA HIS A 95 -8.62 7.51 10.27
C HIS A 95 -8.92 8.97 10.68
N GLU A 96 -10.01 9.21 11.43
CA GLU A 96 -10.33 10.53 11.98
C GLU A 96 -9.45 10.89 13.19
N LEU A 97 -9.12 9.90 14.01
CA LEU A 97 -8.28 10.08 15.19
C LEU A 97 -6.81 10.27 14.82
N ASP A 98 -6.29 9.43 13.91
CA ASP A 98 -4.93 9.51 13.41
C ASP A 98 -4.89 9.24 11.89
N PRO A 99 -5.00 10.30 11.06
CA PRO A 99 -4.94 10.19 9.60
C PRO A 99 -3.59 9.70 9.06
N LYS A 100 -2.52 9.69 9.87
CA LYS A 100 -1.20 9.20 9.47
C LYS A 100 -0.93 7.78 9.93
N PHE A 101 -1.90 7.15 10.59
CA PHE A 101 -1.82 5.75 10.97
C PHE A 101 -1.98 4.86 9.72
N ARG A 102 -0.85 4.36 9.24
CA ARG A 102 -0.69 3.69 7.95
C ARG A 102 -1.39 2.32 7.89
N GLU A 103 -1.26 1.50 8.93
CA GLU A 103 -1.68 0.10 8.95
C GLU A 103 -3.19 -0.08 8.70
N PRO A 104 -4.10 0.70 9.31
CA PRO A 104 -5.52 0.67 9.00
C PRO A 104 -5.82 0.82 7.50
N TYR A 105 -5.14 1.74 6.80
CA TYR A 105 -5.30 1.90 5.35
C TYR A 105 -4.76 0.68 4.58
N ARG A 106 -3.58 0.20 4.95
CA ARG A 106 -2.92 -0.93 4.29
C ARG A 106 -3.75 -2.22 4.36
N PHE A 107 -4.49 -2.42 5.44
CA PHE A 107 -5.31 -3.63 5.64
C PHE A 107 -6.79 -3.42 5.32
N ALA A 108 -7.23 -2.20 4.99
CA ALA A 108 -8.64 -1.89 4.79
C ALA A 108 -9.28 -2.73 3.69
N ASP A 109 -8.55 -2.96 2.59
CA ASP A 109 -9.00 -3.78 1.48
C ASP A 109 -9.28 -5.22 1.90
N SER A 110 -8.33 -5.84 2.61
CA SER A 110 -8.38 -7.23 3.01
C SER A 110 -9.43 -7.45 4.10
N LEU A 111 -9.50 -6.54 5.07
CA LEU A 111 -10.45 -6.61 6.18
C LEU A 111 -11.89 -6.48 5.68
N LEU A 112 -12.16 -5.51 4.79
CA LEU A 112 -13.52 -5.25 4.30
C LEU A 112 -13.90 -6.22 3.17
N ALA A 113 -12.99 -6.51 2.23
CA ALA A 113 -13.31 -7.36 1.09
C ALA A 113 -13.31 -8.86 1.42
N PHE A 114 -12.66 -9.35 2.48
CA PHE A 114 -12.64 -10.79 2.81
C PHE A 114 -13.41 -11.15 4.09
N GLN A 115 -14.54 -10.47 4.34
CA GLN A 115 -15.45 -10.84 5.42
C GLN A 115 -16.17 -12.18 5.15
N ALA A 116 -16.37 -12.97 6.21
CA ALA A 116 -17.10 -14.22 6.14
C ALA A 116 -18.62 -13.97 6.06
N ASN A 117 -19.30 -14.63 5.12
CA ASN A 117 -20.75 -14.52 4.93
C ASN A 117 -21.26 -13.07 4.80
N ASP A 118 -20.48 -12.21 4.16
CA ASP A 118 -20.83 -10.81 3.93
C ASP A 118 -22.08 -10.68 3.04
N PRO A 119 -23.21 -10.18 3.57
CA PRO A 119 -24.44 -10.02 2.79
C PRO A 119 -24.36 -8.84 1.79
N ASP A 120 -23.46 -7.88 1.99
CA ASP A 120 -23.31 -6.69 1.13
C ASP A 120 -21.86 -6.54 0.62
N LYS A 121 -21.48 -7.50 -0.22
CA LYS A 121 -20.13 -7.52 -0.82
C LYS A 121 -19.79 -6.25 -1.58
N VAL A 122 -20.77 -5.67 -2.28
CA VAL A 122 -20.59 -4.44 -3.09
C VAL A 122 -20.32 -3.24 -2.18
N GLY A 123 -21.10 -3.08 -1.12
CA GLY A 123 -20.90 -2.03 -0.11
C GLY A 123 -19.52 -2.13 0.55
N SER A 124 -19.12 -3.35 0.93
CA SER A 124 -17.81 -3.63 1.53
C SER A 124 -16.64 -3.27 0.61
N VAL A 125 -16.66 -3.67 -0.68
CA VAL A 125 -15.57 -3.29 -1.60
C VAL A 125 -15.55 -1.80 -1.91
N ARG A 126 -16.70 -1.12 -1.92
CA ARG A 126 -16.74 0.34 -2.08
C ARG A 126 -16.21 1.05 -0.83
N ALA A 127 -16.48 0.52 0.36
CA ALA A 127 -15.90 1.03 1.61
C ALA A 127 -14.38 0.83 1.63
N ALA A 128 -13.89 -0.33 1.19
CA ALA A 128 -12.46 -0.60 1.01
C ALA A 128 -11.81 0.41 0.07
N ARG A 129 -12.41 0.62 -1.12
CA ARG A 129 -11.93 1.63 -2.08
C ARG A 129 -11.77 3.00 -1.43
N ARG A 130 -12.82 3.49 -0.75
CA ARG A 130 -12.79 4.81 -0.07
C ARG A 130 -11.69 4.88 0.99
N ALA A 131 -11.52 3.83 1.77
CA ALA A 131 -10.50 3.78 2.82
C ALA A 131 -9.08 3.86 2.23
N VAL A 132 -8.77 3.00 1.25
CA VAL A 132 -7.43 2.97 0.64
C VAL A 132 -7.15 4.25 -0.19
N GLU A 133 -8.15 4.78 -0.91
CA GLU A 133 -8.04 6.07 -1.62
C GLU A 133 -7.74 7.22 -0.66
N ARG A 134 -8.39 7.25 0.52
CA ARG A 134 -8.04 8.20 1.59
C ARG A 134 -6.60 7.98 2.07
N GLY A 135 -6.17 6.74 2.21
CA GLY A 135 -4.80 6.39 2.61
C GLY A 135 -3.74 6.98 1.67
N VAL A 136 -3.89 6.81 0.35
CA VAL A 136 -2.94 7.40 -0.61
C VAL A 136 -3.04 8.93 -0.70
N ALA A 137 -4.19 9.53 -0.35
CA ALA A 137 -4.30 10.98 -0.25
C ALA A 137 -3.56 11.52 0.99
N GLU A 138 -3.62 10.82 2.11
CA GLU A 138 -2.94 11.19 3.35
C GLU A 138 -1.44 10.87 3.33
N LEU A 139 -1.04 9.79 2.65
CA LEU A 139 0.32 9.27 2.57
C LEU A 139 0.76 9.14 1.10
N PRO A 140 0.85 10.25 0.35
CA PRO A 140 1.02 10.21 -1.11
C PRO A 140 2.37 9.65 -1.57
N THR A 141 3.38 9.63 -0.71
CA THR A 141 4.72 9.10 -1.02
C THR A 141 4.90 7.65 -0.60
N ASP A 142 3.88 7.01 -0.03
CA ASP A 142 3.96 5.60 0.40
C ASP A 142 3.69 4.67 -0.78
N ALA A 143 4.76 4.16 -1.38
CA ALA A 143 4.67 3.32 -2.55
C ALA A 143 3.91 2.00 -2.28
N GLU A 144 3.99 1.44 -1.08
CA GLU A 144 3.28 0.22 -0.73
C GLU A 144 1.76 0.45 -0.68
N LEU A 145 1.29 1.58 -0.14
CA LEU A 145 -0.14 1.90 -0.16
C LEU A 145 -0.67 2.07 -1.60
N TRP A 146 0.14 2.62 -2.50
CA TRP A 146 -0.20 2.67 -3.93
C TRP A 146 -0.24 1.27 -4.57
N VAL A 147 0.64 0.35 -4.16
CA VAL A 147 0.53 -1.07 -4.56
C VAL A 147 -0.78 -1.65 -4.07
N THR A 148 -1.10 -1.52 -2.77
CA THR A 148 -2.36 -2.02 -2.20
C THR A 148 -3.58 -1.48 -2.94
N LEU A 149 -3.63 -0.16 -3.20
CA LEU A 149 -4.71 0.45 -3.99
C LEU A 149 -4.79 -0.16 -5.39
N GLY A 150 -3.65 -0.27 -6.05
CA GLY A 150 -3.56 -0.77 -7.41
C GLY A 150 -4.02 -2.22 -7.55
N GLU A 151 -3.54 -3.11 -6.68
CA GLU A 151 -3.93 -4.52 -6.66
C GLU A 151 -5.41 -4.70 -6.30
N PHE A 152 -5.88 -3.95 -5.31
CA PHE A 152 -7.28 -3.99 -4.91
C PHE A 152 -8.19 -3.60 -6.07
N LEU A 153 -7.92 -2.47 -6.72
CA LEU A 153 -8.73 -1.97 -7.84
C LEU A 153 -8.59 -2.82 -9.11
N ALA A 154 -7.44 -3.45 -9.34
CA ALA A 154 -7.22 -4.29 -10.50
C ALA A 154 -7.84 -5.69 -10.39
N TYR A 155 -7.78 -6.31 -9.21
CA TYR A 155 -8.04 -7.74 -9.06
C TYR A 155 -9.16 -8.07 -8.07
N ILE A 156 -9.22 -7.38 -6.93
CA ILE A 156 -10.13 -7.75 -5.83
C ILE A 156 -11.49 -7.08 -6.01
N GLY A 157 -11.52 -5.74 -6.01
CA GLY A 157 -12.72 -4.92 -6.07
C GLY A 157 -13.65 -5.27 -7.24
N PRO A 158 -13.16 -5.34 -8.50
CA PRO A 158 -13.99 -5.62 -9.67
C PRO A 158 -14.76 -6.95 -9.58
N SER A 159 -14.25 -7.96 -8.86
CA SER A 159 -14.90 -9.28 -8.76
C SER A 159 -16.26 -9.23 -8.06
N ALA A 160 -16.51 -8.21 -7.23
CA ALA A 160 -17.77 -8.03 -6.54
C ALA A 160 -18.78 -7.17 -7.32
N LEU A 161 -18.34 -6.46 -8.36
CA LEU A 161 -19.18 -5.53 -9.12
C LEU A 161 -19.92 -6.26 -10.25
N GLN A 162 -21.14 -5.81 -10.56
CA GLN A 162 -21.96 -6.42 -11.61
C GLN A 162 -21.76 -5.75 -12.98
N ASP A 163 -21.52 -4.44 -13.00
CA ASP A 163 -21.39 -3.67 -14.24
C ASP A 163 -19.99 -3.83 -14.87
N PRO A 164 -19.89 -4.38 -16.10
CA PRO A 164 -18.61 -4.53 -16.79
C PRO A 164 -17.89 -3.21 -17.07
N GLU A 165 -18.61 -2.12 -17.32
CA GLU A 165 -17.99 -0.81 -17.58
C GLU A 165 -17.35 -0.26 -16.30
N GLU A 166 -18.08 -0.36 -15.18
CA GLU A 166 -17.53 0.00 -13.88
C GLU A 166 -16.31 -0.88 -13.53
N GLN A 167 -16.37 -2.19 -13.76
CA GLN A 167 -15.23 -3.07 -13.55
C GLN A 167 -14.02 -2.65 -14.39
N ALA A 168 -14.23 -2.32 -15.67
CA ALA A 168 -13.14 -1.87 -16.55
C ALA A 168 -12.52 -0.56 -16.06
N LYS A 169 -13.36 0.39 -15.59
CA LYS A 169 -12.88 1.63 -14.98
C LYS A 169 -12.03 1.38 -13.74
N TRP A 170 -12.47 0.51 -12.83
CA TRP A 170 -11.68 0.17 -11.64
C TRP A 170 -10.34 -0.47 -12.01
N ARG A 171 -10.31 -1.34 -13.02
CA ARG A 171 -9.04 -1.93 -13.49
C ARG A 171 -8.09 -0.88 -14.08
N ALA A 172 -8.61 0.08 -14.82
CA ALA A 172 -7.82 1.20 -15.34
C ALA A 172 -7.26 2.07 -14.20
N ASP A 173 -8.10 2.43 -13.23
CA ASP A 173 -7.67 3.16 -12.03
C ASP A 173 -6.58 2.38 -11.26
N GLY A 174 -6.75 1.06 -11.12
CA GLY A 174 -5.78 0.18 -10.46
C GLY A 174 -4.44 0.10 -11.21
N ALA A 175 -4.47 0.02 -12.53
CA ALA A 175 -3.26 0.05 -13.35
C ALA A 175 -2.51 1.39 -13.20
N ALA A 176 -3.24 2.51 -13.18
CA ALA A 176 -2.65 3.83 -12.95
C ALA A 176 -2.00 3.93 -11.55
N ALA A 177 -2.65 3.40 -10.51
CA ALA A 177 -2.10 3.33 -9.16
C ALA A 177 -0.82 2.47 -9.08
N LEU A 178 -0.80 1.29 -9.71
CA LEU A 178 0.40 0.45 -9.81
C LEU A 178 1.56 1.15 -10.54
N MET A 179 1.28 1.85 -11.64
CA MET A 179 2.29 2.64 -12.34
C MET A 179 2.83 3.78 -11.48
N HIS A 180 1.98 4.40 -10.66
CA HIS A 180 2.41 5.42 -9.70
C HIS A 180 3.28 4.82 -8.59
N ALA A 181 2.92 3.65 -8.07
CA ALA A 181 3.73 2.93 -7.09
C ALA A 181 5.15 2.67 -7.61
N GLY A 182 5.29 2.22 -8.86
CA GLY A 182 6.61 2.02 -9.50
C GLY A 182 7.41 3.30 -9.72
N GLN A 183 6.77 4.48 -9.74
CA GLN A 183 7.48 5.77 -9.81
C GLN A 183 8.04 6.18 -8.45
N LEU A 184 7.36 5.82 -7.36
CA LEU A 184 7.78 6.09 -5.99
C LEU A 184 8.79 5.05 -5.48
N GLY A 185 8.61 3.78 -5.84
CA GLY A 185 9.30 2.61 -5.28
C GLY A 185 10.63 2.24 -5.94
N ALA A 186 11.40 3.20 -6.49
CA ALA A 186 12.62 2.88 -7.25
C ALA A 186 13.71 2.10 -6.47
N LYS A 187 13.60 2.02 -5.14
CA LYS A 187 14.52 1.26 -4.27
C LYS A 187 13.97 -0.09 -3.80
N ASP A 188 12.65 -0.28 -3.88
CA ASP A 188 11.98 -1.49 -3.40
C ASP A 188 11.66 -2.36 -4.61
N GLU A 189 12.43 -3.44 -4.76
CA GLU A 189 12.27 -4.39 -5.85
C GLU A 189 10.88 -5.01 -5.86
N ASN A 190 10.28 -5.27 -4.69
CA ASN A 190 8.95 -5.84 -4.59
C ASN A 190 7.91 -4.88 -5.18
N VAL A 191 7.95 -3.60 -4.81
CA VAL A 191 7.06 -2.58 -5.39
C VAL A 191 7.23 -2.52 -6.91
N MET A 192 8.46 -2.61 -7.40
CA MET A 192 8.74 -2.61 -8.84
C MET A 192 8.14 -3.82 -9.55
N TRP A 193 8.24 -5.02 -8.96
CA TRP A 193 7.59 -6.24 -9.45
C TRP A 193 6.07 -6.06 -9.60
N HIS A 194 5.41 -5.56 -8.56
CA HIS A 194 3.96 -5.30 -8.59
C HIS A 194 3.59 -4.24 -9.64
N SER A 195 4.39 -3.18 -9.78
CA SER A 195 4.11 -2.10 -10.75
C SER A 195 4.06 -2.57 -12.21
N VAL A 196 4.81 -3.63 -12.55
CA VAL A 196 4.87 -4.20 -13.91
C VAL A 196 3.61 -5.00 -14.26
N ALA A 197 2.78 -5.35 -13.28
CA ALA A 197 1.48 -5.96 -13.51
C ALA A 197 0.51 -5.00 -14.25
N ALA A 198 0.67 -3.68 -14.07
CA ALA A 198 -0.13 -2.65 -14.75
C ALA A 198 -0.13 -2.80 -16.28
N VAL A 199 1.00 -3.25 -16.85
CA VAL A 199 1.12 -3.43 -18.31
C VAL A 199 0.14 -4.47 -18.84
N GLY A 200 -0.11 -5.55 -18.09
CA GLY A 200 -1.07 -6.58 -18.52
C GLY A 200 -2.51 -6.09 -18.49
N LEU A 201 -2.82 -5.10 -17.63
CA LEU A 201 -4.16 -4.52 -17.52
C LEU A 201 -4.45 -3.54 -18.67
N LEU A 202 -3.41 -2.86 -19.17
CA LEU A 202 -3.53 -1.78 -20.15
C LEU A 202 -3.07 -2.17 -21.56
N SER A 203 -2.48 -3.37 -21.75
CA SER A 203 -1.90 -3.79 -23.04
C SER A 203 -2.90 -3.87 -24.19
N GLY A 204 -4.21 -3.97 -23.91
CA GLY A 204 -5.26 -3.95 -24.92
C GLY A 204 -5.65 -2.55 -25.41
N GLN A 205 -5.15 -1.50 -24.76
CA GLN A 205 -5.49 -0.10 -25.08
C GLN A 205 -4.38 0.54 -25.92
N GLU A 206 -4.63 0.68 -27.22
CA GLU A 206 -3.63 1.20 -28.16
C GLU A 206 -3.15 2.62 -27.80
N ALA A 207 -4.05 3.46 -27.29
CA ALA A 207 -3.75 4.82 -26.85
C ALA A 207 -2.69 4.89 -25.73
N GLU A 208 -2.56 3.84 -24.91
CA GLU A 208 -1.65 3.82 -23.77
C GLU A 208 -0.34 3.08 -24.06
N ARG A 209 -0.24 2.39 -25.19
CA ARG A 209 0.90 1.53 -25.55
C ARG A 209 2.24 2.25 -25.43
N GLU A 210 2.34 3.48 -25.92
CA GLU A 210 3.59 4.25 -25.85
C GLU A 210 3.95 4.66 -24.41
N ALA A 211 2.96 4.97 -23.59
CA ALA A 211 3.17 5.28 -22.18
C ALA A 211 3.66 4.05 -21.40
N LEU A 212 3.08 2.87 -21.66
CA LEU A 212 3.51 1.59 -21.08
C LEU A 212 4.95 1.24 -21.47
N ILE A 213 5.31 1.46 -22.74
CA ILE A 213 6.68 1.30 -23.22
C ILE A 213 7.65 2.20 -22.43
N ARG A 214 7.35 3.50 -22.30
CA ARG A 214 8.21 4.44 -21.56
C ARG A 214 8.30 4.07 -20.08
N PHE A 215 7.21 3.60 -19.50
CA PHE A 215 7.17 3.11 -18.12
C PHE A 215 8.10 1.90 -17.95
N LEU A 216 7.98 0.87 -18.80
CA LEU A 216 8.84 -0.31 -18.76
C LEU A 216 10.32 0.02 -19.00
N GLU A 217 10.63 0.93 -19.93
CA GLU A 217 12.01 1.40 -20.14
C GLU A 217 12.58 2.07 -18.88
N ARG A 218 11.75 2.81 -18.15
CA ARG A 218 12.15 3.42 -16.88
C ARG A 218 12.35 2.37 -15.79
N VAL A 219 11.43 1.40 -15.66
CA VAL A 219 11.57 0.28 -14.73
C VAL A 219 12.88 -0.46 -14.99
N TYR A 220 13.17 -0.79 -16.26
CA TYR A 220 14.42 -1.43 -16.66
C TYR A 220 15.67 -0.63 -16.27
N ALA A 221 15.62 0.71 -16.38
CA ALA A 221 16.74 1.59 -16.06
C ALA A 221 16.94 1.83 -14.55
N MET A 222 15.91 1.57 -13.73
CA MET A 222 15.93 1.78 -12.28
C MET A 222 16.19 0.48 -11.51
N THR A 223 15.72 -0.67 -11.99
CA THR A 223 15.92 -1.94 -11.28
C THR A 223 17.33 -2.48 -11.41
N GLU A 224 17.82 -3.10 -10.34
CA GLU A 224 19.08 -3.86 -10.32
C GLU A 224 18.86 -5.37 -10.44
N ASP A 225 17.64 -5.83 -10.16
CA ASP A 225 17.21 -7.23 -10.29
C ASP A 225 17.21 -7.67 -11.75
N GLU A 226 18.07 -8.64 -12.08
CA GLU A 226 18.20 -9.18 -13.43
C GLU A 226 16.98 -10.00 -13.85
N GLU A 227 16.31 -10.68 -12.91
CA GLU A 227 15.07 -11.42 -13.20
C GLU A 227 13.95 -10.45 -13.60
N LEU A 228 13.81 -9.34 -12.87
CA LEU A 228 12.86 -8.27 -13.22
C LEU A 228 13.21 -7.63 -14.57
N ARG A 229 14.51 -7.42 -14.86
CA ARG A 229 14.95 -6.91 -16.17
C ARG A 229 14.54 -7.83 -17.30
N GLU A 230 14.77 -9.14 -17.17
CA GLU A 230 14.33 -10.12 -18.16
C GLU A 230 12.81 -10.11 -18.33
N HIS A 231 12.06 -10.01 -17.23
CA HIS A 231 10.62 -9.94 -17.24
C HIS A 231 10.10 -8.69 -17.99
N VAL A 232 10.69 -7.53 -17.73
CA VAL A 232 10.40 -6.27 -18.41
C VAL A 232 10.71 -6.37 -19.90
N LEU A 233 11.83 -6.98 -20.28
CA LEU A 233 12.22 -7.18 -21.68
C LEU A 233 11.23 -8.07 -22.43
N LYS A 234 10.72 -9.13 -21.80
CA LYS A 234 9.66 -9.98 -22.36
C LYS A 234 8.39 -9.16 -22.62
N LYS A 235 7.99 -8.31 -21.69
CA LYS A 235 6.80 -7.43 -21.85
C LYS A 235 6.98 -6.37 -22.94
N LEU A 236 8.17 -5.76 -23.05
CA LEU A 236 8.47 -4.81 -24.13
C LEU A 236 8.38 -5.47 -25.51
N HIS A 237 8.84 -6.71 -25.64
CA HIS A 237 8.71 -7.48 -26.88
C HIS A 237 7.24 -7.77 -27.22
N VAL A 238 6.41 -8.13 -26.25
CA VAL A 238 4.95 -8.31 -26.44
C VAL A 238 4.27 -7.02 -26.90
N LEU A 239 4.70 -5.86 -26.39
CA LEU A 239 4.23 -4.55 -26.87
C LEU A 239 4.81 -4.16 -28.23
N GLY A 240 5.48 -5.09 -28.94
CA GLY A 240 6.03 -4.89 -30.28
C GLY A 240 7.17 -3.89 -30.34
N LYS A 241 7.88 -3.65 -29.23
CA LYS A 241 9.11 -2.86 -29.22
C LYS A 241 10.31 -3.79 -29.21
N ASP A 242 11.02 -3.82 -30.32
CA ASP A 242 12.28 -4.56 -30.37
C ASP A 242 13.32 -3.91 -29.46
N GLN A 243 14.04 -4.74 -28.71
CA GLN A 243 15.10 -4.30 -27.81
C GLN A 243 16.20 -3.55 -28.58
N ALA A 244 16.43 -3.94 -29.83
CA ALA A 244 17.34 -3.27 -30.75
C ALA A 244 16.85 -1.87 -31.16
N GLU A 245 15.54 -1.61 -31.10
CA GLU A 245 14.94 -0.31 -31.44
C GLU A 245 14.83 0.62 -30.23
N SER A 246 14.66 0.07 -29.02
CA SER A 246 14.65 0.88 -27.79
C SER A 246 16.00 1.58 -27.55
N MET A 247 16.03 2.89 -27.78
CA MET A 247 17.17 3.74 -27.40
C MET A 247 17.41 3.73 -25.88
N GLY A 248 16.36 3.63 -25.07
CA GLY A 248 16.45 3.58 -23.61
C GLY A 248 17.20 2.34 -23.13
N ILE A 249 16.79 1.15 -23.59
CA ILE A 249 17.46 -0.11 -23.25
C ILE A 249 18.91 -0.12 -23.74
N ARG A 250 19.17 0.35 -24.97
CA ARG A 250 20.53 0.42 -25.51
C ARG A 250 21.44 1.29 -24.65
N ARG A 251 20.97 2.48 -24.26
CA ARG A 251 21.71 3.37 -23.34
C ARG A 251 21.96 2.70 -22.00
N GLN A 252 20.95 2.02 -21.44
CA GLN A 252 21.10 1.35 -20.15
C GLN A 252 22.10 0.18 -20.21
N ARG A 253 22.06 -0.65 -21.25
CA ARG A 253 23.03 -1.75 -21.45
C ARG A 253 24.45 -1.22 -21.66
N ALA A 254 24.62 -0.16 -22.44
CA ALA A 254 25.91 0.49 -22.62
C ALA A 254 26.44 1.07 -21.30
N PHE A 255 25.57 1.68 -20.49
CA PHE A 255 25.90 2.16 -19.15
C PHE A 255 26.31 1.01 -18.23
N ASP A 256 25.57 -0.09 -18.22
CA ASP A 256 25.90 -1.28 -17.42
C ASP A 256 27.24 -1.88 -17.86
N GLY A 257 27.54 -1.88 -19.16
CA GLY A 257 28.84 -2.27 -19.70
C GLY A 257 30.00 -1.39 -19.21
N LEU A 258 29.78 -0.08 -19.12
CA LEU A 258 30.75 0.85 -18.51
C LEU A 258 30.91 0.57 -17.02
N TRP A 259 29.80 0.44 -16.30
CA TRP A 259 29.80 0.22 -14.85
C TRP A 259 30.50 -1.08 -14.46
N ARG A 260 30.30 -2.17 -15.21
CA ARG A 260 31.02 -3.44 -14.99
C ARG A 260 32.55 -3.30 -15.09
N LYS A 261 33.06 -2.36 -15.89
CA LYS A 261 34.51 -2.09 -15.98
C LYS A 261 35.05 -1.34 -14.76
N VAL A 262 34.18 -0.68 -14.00
CA VAL A 262 34.52 0.13 -12.81
C VAL A 262 33.67 -0.25 -11.61
N SER A 263 33.64 -1.54 -11.31
CA SER A 263 32.83 -2.12 -10.22
C SER A 263 33.19 -1.62 -8.81
N PHE A 264 34.30 -0.91 -8.65
CA PHE A 264 34.71 -0.31 -7.38
C PHE A 264 33.93 0.98 -7.01
N ILE A 265 33.17 1.56 -7.95
CA ILE A 265 32.23 2.66 -7.68
C ILE A 265 30.79 2.17 -7.82
N ASN A 266 29.88 2.72 -7.02
CA ASN A 266 28.46 2.42 -7.16
C ASN A 266 27.86 3.12 -8.40
N ARG A 267 26.72 2.63 -8.89
CA ARG A 267 26.07 3.18 -10.10
C ARG A 267 25.75 4.66 -9.98
N THR A 268 25.32 5.12 -8.81
CA THR A 268 24.99 6.52 -8.55
C THR A 268 26.23 7.41 -8.69
N GLN A 269 27.37 6.98 -8.16
CA GLN A 269 28.65 7.66 -8.31
C GLN A 269 29.05 7.74 -9.79
N LEU A 270 28.94 6.64 -10.54
CA LEU A 270 29.23 6.68 -11.97
C LEU A 270 28.32 7.68 -12.70
N ARG A 271 27.01 7.71 -12.40
CA ARG A 271 26.06 8.69 -12.98
C ARG A 271 26.45 10.14 -12.67
N VAL A 272 27.02 10.42 -11.50
CA VAL A 272 27.48 11.78 -11.13
C VAL A 272 28.81 12.13 -11.78
N ILE A 273 29.76 11.19 -11.82
CA ILE A 273 31.11 11.40 -12.37
C ILE A 273 31.06 11.59 -13.89
N GLY A 274 30.14 10.91 -14.58
CA GLY A 274 30.02 10.92 -16.03
C GLY A 274 30.74 9.75 -16.70
N PRO A 275 30.56 9.59 -18.02
CA PRO A 275 31.27 8.58 -18.81
C PRO A 275 32.77 8.86 -18.77
N MET A 276 33.57 7.81 -18.57
CA MET A 276 35.03 7.91 -18.64
C MET A 276 35.48 7.72 -20.08
N PRO A 277 36.00 8.76 -20.77
CA PRO A 277 36.51 8.61 -22.11
C PRO A 277 37.76 7.73 -22.11
N GLU A 278 37.99 7.00 -23.21
CA GLU A 278 39.21 6.22 -23.38
C GLU A 278 40.40 7.18 -23.53
N THR A 279 41.28 7.21 -22.51
CA THR A 279 42.35 8.20 -22.40
C THR A 279 43.29 8.22 -23.61
N TRP A 280 43.51 7.07 -24.25
CA TRP A 280 44.34 6.94 -25.44
C TRP A 280 43.69 7.49 -26.72
N GLN A 281 42.35 7.46 -26.84
CA GLN A 281 41.62 8.04 -27.98
C GLN A 281 41.53 9.56 -27.90
N CYS A 282 41.66 10.10 -26.69
CA CYS A 282 41.52 11.52 -26.39
C CYS A 282 42.86 12.21 -26.11
N ALA A 283 43.98 11.53 -26.37
CA ALA A 283 45.32 12.09 -26.28
C ALA A 283 45.68 12.77 -27.62
N GLY A 284 45.75 14.11 -27.64
CA GLY A 284 46.14 14.90 -28.82
C GLY A 284 45.33 16.19 -28.97
N ASP A 285 45.59 16.94 -30.06
CA ASP A 285 44.73 18.08 -30.44
C ASP A 285 43.32 17.57 -30.68
N GLN A 286 42.33 18.24 -30.08
CA GLN A 286 40.95 17.74 -30.07
C GLN A 286 40.44 17.56 -31.49
N PRO A 287 40.03 16.35 -31.89
CA PRO A 287 39.54 16.13 -33.24
C PRO A 287 38.23 16.90 -33.43
N GLU A 288 38.14 17.71 -34.48
CA GLU A 288 36.89 18.34 -34.90
C GLU A 288 35.90 17.27 -35.39
N GLY A 289 34.63 17.35 -34.97
CA GLY A 289 33.55 16.50 -35.48
C GLY A 289 33.09 15.37 -34.53
N PRO A 290 32.59 14.23 -35.04
CA PRO A 290 31.99 13.16 -34.22
C PRO A 290 32.91 12.54 -33.16
N GLN A 291 34.22 12.66 -33.34
CA GLN A 291 35.23 12.22 -32.37
C GLN A 291 35.29 13.12 -31.13
N THR A 292 34.92 14.41 -31.24
CA THR A 292 34.84 15.31 -30.08
C THR A 292 33.85 14.78 -29.04
N ASP A 293 32.70 14.25 -29.48
CA ASP A 293 31.65 13.71 -28.59
C ASP A 293 32.12 12.47 -27.80
N ARG A 294 33.08 11.69 -28.32
CA ARG A 294 33.66 10.53 -27.60
C ARG A 294 34.59 10.93 -26.46
N CYS A 295 35.16 12.13 -26.53
CA CYS A 295 36.09 12.64 -25.52
C CYS A 295 35.45 13.53 -24.46
N ARG A 296 34.16 13.87 -24.64
CA ARG A 296 33.39 14.63 -23.66
C ARG A 296 33.00 13.76 -22.45
N ARG A 297 33.02 14.37 -21.27
CA ARG A 297 32.68 13.73 -19.99
C ARG A 297 31.21 13.91 -19.57
N ASP A 298 30.34 14.28 -20.52
CA ASP A 298 28.93 14.46 -20.25
C ASP A 298 28.08 13.35 -20.89
N TRP A 299 27.01 12.96 -20.20
CA TRP A 299 26.12 11.88 -20.65
C TRP A 299 25.37 12.21 -21.94
N LEU A 300 25.20 13.50 -22.24
CA LEU A 300 24.52 13.94 -23.47
C LEU A 300 25.37 13.60 -24.70
N ALA A 301 26.64 13.98 -24.69
CA ALA A 301 27.60 13.66 -25.74
C ALA A 301 27.81 12.15 -25.88
N TRP A 302 27.99 11.44 -24.76
CA TRP A 302 28.09 9.98 -24.78
C TRP A 302 26.83 9.32 -25.39
N GLY A 303 25.64 9.80 -25.01
CA GLY A 303 24.37 9.34 -25.55
C GLY A 303 24.21 9.56 -27.06
N ARG A 304 24.86 10.59 -27.64
CA ARG A 304 24.93 10.81 -29.10
C ARG A 304 25.86 9.82 -29.78
N THR A 305 26.98 9.43 -29.16
CA THR A 305 27.90 8.44 -29.75
C THR A 305 27.23 7.08 -29.96
N LEU A 306 26.30 6.70 -29.07
CA LEU A 306 25.50 5.48 -29.20
C LEU A 306 24.45 5.55 -30.34
N GLN A 307 24.07 6.75 -30.77
CA GLN A 307 23.14 6.93 -31.91
C GLN A 307 23.87 6.83 -33.25
N LEU A 308 25.13 7.27 -33.30
CA LEU A 308 25.96 7.34 -34.50
C LEU A 308 26.65 6.01 -34.86
N GLY A 309 26.74 5.06 -33.92
CA GLY A 309 27.37 3.75 -34.15
C GLY A 309 26.51 2.76 -34.96
N ARG A 310 25.74 3.25 -35.94
CA ARG A 310 24.88 2.46 -36.81
C ARG A 310 25.47 2.39 -38.22
#